data_AF-A0A9D4W000-F1
#
_entry.id   AF-A0A9D4W000-F1
#
_cell.length_a   1.000
_cell.length_b   1.000
_cell.length_c   1.000
_cell.angle_alpha   90.00
_cell.angle_beta   90.00
_cell.angle_gamma   90.00
#
_symmetry.space_group_name_H-M   'P 1'
#
loop_
_entity.id
_entity.type
_entity.pdbx_description
1 polymer ?
#
loop_
_entity_poly.entity_id
_entity_poly.type
_entity_poly.pdbx_seq_one_letter_code
_entity_poly.pdbx_strand_id
1 'polypeptide(L)'
;MKISMWKRLVVLGLGLLLQTRIEEWKKGGRLYNELVKRAIESVRDGDGVIRALVWYQGESDTVREEDGEKYKSRMENFIQNFRLDLQLPKLLVIQVRFFFYFNIYSCIHSLHSDDNQIVKL
;
A
#
# COMPACT_ATOMS: atom_id res chain seq x y z
N MET A 1 30.54 5.41 -19.13
CA MET A 1 29.15 5.85 -18.86
C MET A 1 28.39 4.67 -18.25
N LYS A 2 28.36 4.54 -16.91
CA LYS A 2 27.68 3.43 -16.22
C LYS A 2 26.22 3.80 -16.01
N ILE A 3 25.32 3.07 -16.66
CA ILE A 3 23.87 3.19 -16.49
C ILE A 3 23.54 2.73 -15.05
N SER A 4 23.41 3.68 -14.12
CA SER A 4 23.11 3.42 -12.69
C SER A 4 21.60 3.34 -12.40
N MET A 5 20.86 2.68 -13.29
CA MET A 5 19.40 2.52 -13.22
C MET A 5 18.96 1.41 -12.26
N TRP A 6 19.77 1.09 -11.24
CA TRP A 6 19.53 0.02 -10.27
C TRP A 6 19.46 0.53 -8.82
N LYS A 7 19.15 1.82 -8.60
CA LYS A 7 18.69 2.29 -7.28
C LYS A 7 17.30 1.70 -7.04
N ARG A 8 17.30 0.54 -6.36
CA ARG A 8 16.23 -0.44 -6.19
C ARG A 8 14.83 0.18 -6.07
N LEU A 9 13.94 -0.17 -7.00
CA LEU A 9 12.51 -0.03 -6.78
C LEU A 9 12.10 -1.05 -5.72
N VAL A 10 11.57 -0.57 -4.62
CA VAL A 10 11.07 -1.40 -3.54
C VAL A 10 9.60 -1.71 -3.88
N VAL A 11 9.38 -2.75 -4.68
CA VAL A 11 8.04 -3.31 -4.92
C VAL A 11 7.63 -4.04 -3.65
N LEU A 12 7.01 -3.33 -2.73
CA LEU A 12 6.52 -3.88 -1.48
C LEU A 12 5.00 -3.88 -1.52
N GLY A 13 4.40 -5.05 -1.71
CA GLY A 13 2.96 -5.21 -1.72
C GLY A 13 2.44 -6.02 -2.90
N LEU A 14 3.10 -7.13 -3.24
CA LEU A 14 2.40 -8.22 -3.90
C LEU A 14 1.59 -8.93 -2.80
N GLY A 15 0.27 -8.67 -2.75
CA GLY A 15 -0.71 -9.45 -1.99
C GLY A 15 -0.84 -10.88 -2.50
N LEU A 16 0.28 -11.62 -2.57
CA LEU A 16 0.34 -13.04 -2.91
C LEU A 16 -0.29 -13.93 -1.83
N LEU A 17 -0.78 -13.33 -0.75
CA LEU A 17 -1.74 -13.97 0.14
C LEU A 17 -3.09 -13.36 -0.17
N LEU A 18 -3.82 -13.97 -1.11
CA LEU A 18 -5.21 -13.67 -1.50
C LEU A 18 -6.23 -13.76 -0.34
N GLN A 19 -5.76 -13.79 0.91
CA GLN A 19 -6.52 -14.07 2.13
C GLN A 19 -6.28 -13.07 3.27
N THR A 20 -5.51 -12.00 3.07
CA THR A 20 -5.33 -10.99 4.12
C THR A 20 -6.26 -9.81 3.90
N ARG A 21 -6.92 -9.34 4.96
CA ARG A 21 -7.71 -8.10 5.00
C ARG A 21 -6.84 -6.91 5.34
N ILE A 22 -7.25 -5.71 4.94
CA ILE A 22 -6.47 -4.48 5.23
C ILE A 22 -6.32 -4.21 6.73
N GLU A 23 -7.23 -4.70 7.58
CA GLU A 23 -7.10 -4.63 9.05
C GLU A 23 -5.87 -5.41 9.57
N GLU A 24 -5.45 -6.48 8.90
CA GLU A 24 -4.25 -7.25 9.29
C GLU A 24 -2.94 -6.49 9.01
N TRP A 25 -3.02 -5.43 8.21
CA TRP A 25 -1.94 -4.52 7.88
C TRP A 25 -1.91 -3.27 8.76
N LYS A 26 -2.69 -3.25 9.85
CA LYS A 26 -2.66 -2.18 10.84
C LYS A 26 -1.29 -2.08 11.51
N LYS A 27 -0.87 -0.85 11.82
CA LYS A 27 0.36 -0.56 12.56
C LYS A 27 0.45 -1.38 13.86
N GLY A 28 1.62 -1.95 14.13
CA GLY A 28 1.85 -2.88 15.24
C GLY A 28 1.54 -4.34 14.91
N GLY A 29 0.79 -4.62 13.84
CA GLY A 29 0.55 -5.96 13.33
C GLY A 29 1.79 -6.60 12.73
N ARG A 30 1.85 -7.94 12.72
CA ARG A 30 3.01 -8.71 12.23
C ARG A 30 3.36 -8.36 10.77
N LEU A 31 2.35 -8.35 9.88
CA LEU A 31 2.54 -8.09 8.45
C LEU A 31 3.09 -6.67 8.21
N TYR A 32 2.49 -5.69 8.88
CA TYR A 32 2.95 -4.30 8.82
C TYR A 32 4.39 -4.14 9.31
N ASN A 33 4.72 -4.69 10.48
CA ASN A 33 6.07 -4.56 11.06
C ASN A 33 7.12 -5.24 10.17
N GLU A 34 6.80 -6.38 9.57
CA GLU A 34 7.69 -7.07 8.63
C GLU A 34 7.91 -6.25 7.35
N LEU A 35 6.86 -5.61 6.84
CA LEU A 35 6.93 -4.71 5.69
C LEU A 35 7.86 -3.52 5.95
N VAL A 36 7.66 -2.83 7.08
CA VAL A 36 8.49 -1.68 7.50
C VAL A 36 9.93 -2.11 7.68
N LYS A 37 10.18 -3.25 8.35
CA LYS A 37 11.53 -3.78 8.54
C LYS A 37 12.24 -4.02 7.20
N ARG A 38 11.59 -4.72 6.26
CA ARG A 38 12.14 -4.99 4.92
C ARG A 38 12.41 -3.69 4.15
N ALA A 39 11.53 -2.70 4.25
CA ALA A 39 11.71 -1.40 3.64
C ALA A 39 12.97 -0.69 4.17
N ILE A 40 13.15 -0.65 5.49
CA ILE A 40 14.33 -0.04 6.14
C ILE A 40 15.60 -0.80 5.74
N GLU A 41 15.57 -2.14 5.79
CA GLU A 41 16.72 -2.97 5.40
C GLU A 41 17.14 -2.76 3.94
N SER A 42 16.19 -2.48 3.05
CA SER A 42 16.46 -2.28 1.61
C SER A 42 17.36 -1.08 1.29
N VAL A 43 17.43 -0.10 2.20
CA VAL A 43 18.22 1.14 2.06
C VAL A 43 19.36 1.26 3.06
N ARG A 44 19.54 0.25 3.92
CA ARG A 44 20.51 0.28 5.03
C ARG A 44 21.95 0.54 4.59
N ASP A 45 22.33 0.04 3.41
CA ASP A 45 23.70 0.17 2.88
C ASP A 45 23.96 1.54 2.22
N GLY A 46 23.00 2.49 2.27
CA GLY A 46 23.16 3.87 1.80
C GLY A 46 22.99 4.10 0.30
N ASP A 47 23.03 3.04 -0.51
CA ASP A 47 22.91 3.14 -1.98
C ASP A 47 21.46 2.98 -2.50
N GLY A 48 20.54 2.51 -1.65
CA GLY A 48 19.14 2.31 -1.97
C GLY A 48 18.27 3.54 -1.72
N VAL A 49 17.25 3.76 -2.55
CA VAL A 49 16.22 4.80 -2.33
C VAL A 49 14.85 4.19 -2.59
N ILE A 50 13.95 4.28 -1.61
CA ILE A 50 12.55 3.89 -1.77
C ILE A 50 11.86 4.96 -2.61
N ARG A 51 11.36 4.59 -3.79
CA ARG A 51 10.70 5.53 -4.72
C ARG A 51 9.18 5.46 -4.67
N ALA A 52 8.63 4.28 -4.46
CA ALA A 52 7.21 4.05 -4.45
C ALA A 52 6.87 2.81 -3.60
N LEU A 53 5.64 2.78 -3.12
CA LEU A 53 4.96 1.60 -2.62
C LEU A 53 3.99 1.13 -3.72
N VAL A 54 4.13 -0.11 -4.18
CA VAL A 54 3.18 -0.73 -5.12
C VAL A 54 2.31 -1.71 -4.35
N TRP A 55 1.03 -1.40 -4.22
CA TRP A 55 0.09 -2.10 -3.37
C TRP A 55 -0.97 -2.82 -4.19
N TYR A 56 -0.97 -4.15 -4.15
CA TYR A 56 -2.00 -5.00 -4.73
C TYR A 56 -2.63 -5.84 -3.63
N GLN A 57 -3.83 -5.45 -3.19
CA GLN A 57 -4.64 -6.14 -2.18
C GLN A 57 -6.08 -5.57 -2.21
N GLY A 58 -7.05 -6.31 -1.69
CA GLY A 58 -8.41 -5.82 -1.45
C GLY A 58 -9.47 -6.89 -1.63
N GLU A 59 -9.10 -8.02 -2.25
CA GLU A 59 -10.02 -9.12 -2.57
C GLU A 59 -10.75 -9.65 -1.33
N SER A 60 -10.02 -9.91 -0.24
CA SER A 60 -10.59 -10.46 1.00
C SER A 60 -11.50 -9.47 1.75
N ASP A 61 -11.36 -8.16 1.52
CA ASP A 61 -12.20 -7.13 2.15
C ASP A 61 -13.55 -6.95 1.43
N THR A 62 -13.74 -7.56 0.26
CA THR A 62 -15.02 -7.54 -0.49
C THR A 62 -16.04 -8.56 0.01
N VAL A 63 -15.64 -9.48 0.89
CA VAL A 63 -16.49 -10.58 1.38
C VAL A 63 -17.58 -10.09 2.34
N ARG A 64 -17.30 -9.06 3.15
CA ARG A 64 -18.24 -8.48 4.12
C ARG A 64 -18.42 -7.01 3.80
N GLU A 65 -19.67 -6.55 3.70
CA GLU A 65 -20.00 -5.15 3.41
C GLU A 65 -19.33 -4.18 4.41
N GLU A 66 -19.35 -4.51 5.70
CA GLU A 66 -18.68 -3.75 6.77
C GLU A 66 -17.17 -3.57 6.53
N ASP A 67 -16.49 -4.61 6.01
CA ASP A 67 -15.05 -4.55 5.71
C ASP A 67 -14.80 -3.67 4.48
N GLY A 68 -15.70 -3.70 3.49
CA GLY A 68 -15.69 -2.81 2.33
C GLY A 68 -15.89 -1.33 2.71
N GLU A 69 -16.84 -1.03 3.58
CA GLU A 69 -17.10 0.34 4.07
C GLU A 69 -15.90 0.93 4.83
N LYS A 70 -15.21 0.09 5.62
CA LYS A 70 -14.03 0.50 6.40
C LYS A 70 -12.73 0.47 5.60
N TYR A 71 -12.74 -0.10 4.40
CA TYR A 71 -11.52 -0.32 3.61
C TYR A 71 -10.76 0.98 3.35
N LYS A 72 -11.47 2.04 2.94
CA LYS A 72 -10.86 3.33 2.62
C LYS A 72 -10.10 3.91 3.81
N SER A 73 -10.75 4.04 4.96
CA SER A 73 -10.12 4.64 6.14
C SER A 73 -8.97 3.80 6.67
N ARG A 74 -9.08 2.46 6.61
CA ARG A 74 -7.99 1.54 6.97
C ARG A 74 -6.80 1.68 6.02
N MET A 75 -7.04 1.81 4.71
CA MET A 75 -5.99 2.01 3.71
C MET A 75 -5.27 3.36 3.88
N GLU A 76 -6.02 4.44 4.13
CA GLU A 76 -5.45 5.76 4.40
C GLU A 76 -4.58 5.75 5.66
N ASN A 77 -5.07 5.13 6.74
CA ASN A 77 -4.30 4.95 7.97
C ASN A 77 -3.03 4.11 7.75
N PHE A 78 -3.12 3.03 6.96
CA PHE A 78 -1.96 2.22 6.59
C PHE A 78 -0.91 3.07 5.87
N ILE A 79 -1.29 3.83 4.84
CA ILE A 79 -0.37 4.69 4.07
C ILE A 79 0.27 5.74 4.98
N GLN A 80 -0.52 6.43 5.81
CA GLN A 80 -0.01 7.47 6.70
C GLN A 80 1.01 6.90 7.69
N ASN A 81 0.67 5.78 8.35
CA ASN A 81 1.58 5.10 9.26
C ASN A 81 2.87 4.67 8.57
N PHE A 82 2.76 4.10 7.36
CA PHE A 82 3.92 3.64 6.60
C PHE A 82 4.85 4.80 6.20
N ARG A 83 4.28 5.92 5.74
CA ARG A 83 5.04 7.15 5.46
C ARG A 83 5.74 7.70 6.69
N LEU A 84 5.06 7.71 7.85
CA LEU A 84 5.63 8.18 9.11
C LEU A 84 6.79 7.30 9.57
N ASP A 85 6.61 5.97 9.57
CA ASP A 85 7.62 5.03 10.07
C ASP A 85 8.87 5.00 9.18
N LEU A 86 8.73 5.25 7.87
CA LEU A 86 9.85 5.41 6.94
C LEU A 86 10.38 6.83 6.85
N GLN A 87 9.72 7.82 7.46
CA GLN A 87 10.01 9.25 7.32
C GLN A 87 9.97 9.73 5.85
N LEU A 88 9.06 9.19 5.06
CA LEU A 88 8.86 9.50 3.64
C LEU A 88 7.46 10.10 3.40
N PRO A 89 7.21 11.37 3.79
CA PRO A 89 5.87 11.98 3.72
C PRO A 89 5.33 12.09 2.29
N LYS A 90 6.20 12.13 1.28
CA LYS A 90 5.86 12.20 -0.15
C LYS A 90 6.09 10.86 -0.87
N LEU A 91 6.07 9.73 -0.15
CA LEU A 91 6.20 8.42 -0.79
C LEU A 91 5.03 8.21 -1.76
N LEU A 92 5.35 8.02 -3.03
CA LEU A 92 4.37 7.65 -4.05
C LEU A 92 3.75 6.31 -3.70
N VAL A 93 2.43 6.24 -3.66
CA VAL A 93 1.71 4.96 -3.48
C VAL A 93 0.94 4.68 -4.76
N ILE A 94 1.23 3.54 -5.37
CA ILE A 94 0.49 3.03 -6.53
C ILE A 94 -0.39 1.90 -6.02
N GLN A 95 -1.69 2.17 -5.89
CA GLN A 95 -2.67 1.18 -5.47
C GLN A 95 -3.33 0.57 -6.71
N VAL A 96 -3.18 -0.74 -6.88
CA VAL A 96 -3.83 -1.51 -7.94
C VAL A 96 -5.09 -2.15 -7.37
N ARG A 97 -6.24 -1.93 -8.01
CA ARG A 97 -7.52 -2.51 -7.58
C ARG A 97 -7.91 -3.71 -8.40
N PHE A 98 -8.44 -4.73 -7.72
CA PHE A 98 -9.07 -5.86 -8.38
C PHE A 98 -10.58 -5.60 -8.50
N PHE A 99 -11.06 -5.46 -9.74
CA PHE A 99 -12.48 -5.33 -10.05
C PHE A 99 -13.03 -6.74 -10.37
N PHE A 100 -13.57 -7.43 -9.37
CA PHE A 100 -14.58 -8.46 -9.65
C PHE A 100 -15.95 -7.81 -9.47
N TYR A 101 -16.80 -7.99 -10.47
CA TYR A 101 -18.18 -7.51 -10.53
C TYR A 101 -18.98 -7.94 -9.28
N PHE A 102 -18.98 -7.12 -8.22
CA PHE A 102 -19.91 -7.22 -7.10
C PHE A 102 -20.26 -5.81 -6.58
N ASN A 103 -21.52 -5.65 -6.17
CA ASN A 103 -22.30 -4.42 -5.99
C ASN A 103 -21.52 -3.12 -5.63
N ILE A 104 -21.62 -2.11 -6.50
CA ILE A 104 -20.63 -1.04 -6.67
C ILE A 104 -20.99 0.29 -6.00
N TYR A 105 -22.09 0.38 -5.26
CA TYR A 105 -22.61 1.69 -4.84
C TYR A 105 -21.87 2.33 -3.65
N SER A 106 -21.25 1.55 -2.75
CA SER A 106 -20.52 2.12 -1.59
C SER A 106 -19.06 2.51 -1.91
N CYS A 107 -18.40 1.78 -2.83
CA CYS A 107 -16.98 2.00 -3.14
C CYS A 107 -16.74 3.14 -4.17
N ILE A 108 -17.71 3.43 -5.03
CA ILE A 108 -17.56 4.42 -6.13
C ILE A 108 -17.51 5.87 -5.62
N HIS A 109 -18.13 6.22 -4.49
CA HIS A 109 -18.23 7.62 -4.06
C HIS A 109 -16.95 8.21 -3.44
N SER A 110 -15.83 7.49 -3.48
CA SER A 110 -14.52 7.94 -2.95
C SER A 110 -13.45 8.18 -4.02
N LEU A 111 -13.88 8.47 -5.25
CA LEU A 111 -13.00 8.76 -6.38
C LEU A 111 -12.89 10.27 -6.62
N HIS A 112 -12.01 10.91 -5.86
CA HIS A 112 -11.30 12.10 -6.31
C HIS A 112 -9.79 11.85 -6.15
N SER A 113 -9.01 12.37 -7.09
CA SER A 113 -7.56 12.42 -7.00
C SER A 113 -7.20 13.48 -5.98
N ASP A 114 -7.01 13.08 -4.72
CA ASP A 114 -6.50 13.99 -3.70
C ASP A 114 -5.00 14.22 -3.91
N ASP A 115 -4.54 15.44 -3.62
CA ASP A 115 -3.16 15.98 -3.75
C ASP A 115 -2.06 15.19 -3.00
N ASN A 116 -2.35 13.97 -2.56
CA ASN A 116 -1.61 13.19 -1.60
C ASN A 116 -0.71 12.10 -2.22
N GLN A 117 -0.42 12.19 -3.53
CA GLN A 117 0.44 11.27 -4.29
C GLN A 117 0.05 9.78 -4.20
N ILE A 118 -1.26 9.50 -4.23
CA ILE A 118 -1.78 8.13 -4.36
C ILE A 118 -2.32 7.98 -5.78
N VAL A 119 -1.65 7.16 -6.59
CA VAL A 119 -2.10 6.78 -7.92
C VAL A 119 -2.93 5.51 -7.79
N LYS A 120 -4.19 5.57 -8.22
CA LYS A 120 -5.10 4.42 -8.24
C LYS A 120 -5.13 3.88 -9.68
N LEU A 121 -4.69 2.63 -9.87
CA LEU A 121 -4.71 1.89 -11.13
C LEU A 121 -5.83 0.84 -11.14
#